data_AF-D5MH88-F1
#
_entry.id   AF-D5MH88-F1
#
_cell.length_a   1.000
_cell.length_b   1.000
_cell.length_c   1.000
_cell.angle_alpha   90.00
_cell.angle_beta   90.00
_cell.angle_gamma   90.00
#
_symmetry.space_group_name_H-M   'P 1'
#
loop_
_entity.id
_entity.type
_entity.pdbx_description
1 polymer ?
#
loop_
_entity_poly.entity_id
_entity_poly.type
_entity_poly.pdbx_seq_one_letter_code
_entity_poly.pdbx_strand_id
1 'polypeptide(L)' 'MIFLIEYNRGEGRIVNFRAFEDSERRNAEDSRLEIELNLNRAGVDHEVVLLEAASEEALRRTHRRYFEDLKQLCETPLP' A
#
# COMPACT_ATOMS: atom_id res chain seq x y z
N MET A 1 11.34 5.74 -7.19
CA MET A 1 10.53 6.17 -6.04
C MET A 1 10.11 4.94 -5.28
N ILE A 2 9.99 5.08 -3.97
CA ILE A 2 9.57 4.00 -3.08
C ILE A 2 8.23 4.41 -2.47
N PHE A 3 7.28 3.50 -2.43
CA PHE A 3 5.94 3.75 -1.94
C PHE A 3 5.64 2.79 -0.78
N LEU A 4 5.32 3.37 0.36
CA LEU A 4 4.89 2.68 1.56
C LEU A 4 3.36 2.61 1.57
N ILE A 5 2.84 1.40 1.65
CA ILE A 5 1.41 1.14 1.70
C ILE A 5 1.10 0.36 2.98
N GLU A 6 0.21 0.90 3.80
CA GLU A 6 -0.49 0.17 4.84
C GLU A 6 -1.89 -0.15 4.33
N TYR A 7 -2.23 -1.44 4.26
CA TYR A 7 -3.46 -1.94 3.69
C TYR A 7 -4.23 -2.74 4.72
N ASN A 8 -5.45 -2.31 5.03
CA ASN A 8 -6.36 -3.09 5.84
C ASN A 8 -6.98 -4.18 4.96
N ARG A 9 -6.52 -5.42 5.17
CA ARG A 9 -7.02 -6.59 4.42
C ARG A 9 -8.48 -6.93 4.76
N GLY A 10 -8.93 -6.67 5.97
CA GLY A 10 -10.31 -6.94 6.39
C GLY A 10 -11.31 -5.98 5.75
N GLU A 11 -10.93 -4.72 5.54
CA GLU A 11 -11.78 -3.70 4.90
C GLU A 11 -11.51 -3.54 3.41
N GLY A 12 -10.41 -4.11 2.90
CA GLY A 12 -10.03 -4.00 1.50
C GLY A 12 -9.61 -2.59 1.07
N ARG A 13 -8.97 -1.81 1.96
CA ARG A 13 -8.63 -0.40 1.70
C ARG A 13 -7.24 -0.01 2.18
N ILE A 14 -6.65 0.97 1.50
CA ILE A 14 -5.42 1.61 1.95
C ILE A 14 -5.74 2.50 3.16
N VAL A 15 -5.00 2.29 4.25
CA VAL A 15 -5.06 3.09 5.48
C VAL A 15 -4.02 4.20 5.44
N ASN A 16 -2.84 3.91 4.91
CA ASN A 16 -1.74 4.86 4.82
C ASN A 16 -1.00 4.66 3.49
N PHE A 17 -0.65 5.78 2.86
CA PHE A 17 0.10 5.81 1.61
C PHE A 17 1.13 6.92 1.68
N ARG A 18 2.41 6.58 1.55
CA ARG A 18 3.51 7.56 1.54
C ARG A 18 4.48 7.26 0.40
N ALA A 19 5.00 8.31 -0.20
CA ALA A 19 6.04 8.23 -1.22
C ALA A 19 7.36 8.74 -0.67
N PHE A 20 8.44 8.11 -1.11
CA PHE A 20 9.81 8.43 -0.76
C PHE A 20 10.65 8.48 -2.04
N GLU A 21 11.67 9.32 -2.04
CA GLU A 21 12.68 9.27 -3.09
C GLU A 21 13.56 8.02 -2.94
N ASP A 22 14.25 7.61 -4.01
CA ASP A 22 15.11 6.43 -3.95
C ASP A 22 16.26 6.60 -2.93
N SER A 23 16.76 7.82 -2.82
CA SER A 23 17.75 8.24 -1.80
C SER A 23 17.24 8.11 -0.37
N GLU A 24 15.93 8.02 -0.15
CA GLU A 24 15.28 7.92 1.16
C GLU A 24 14.91 6.49 1.54
N ARG A 25 15.45 5.48 0.85
CA ARG A 25 15.16 4.06 1.11
C ARG A 25 15.20 3.69 2.59
N ARG A 26 16.22 4.15 3.31
CA ARG A 26 16.38 3.88 4.74
C ARG A 26 15.23 4.46 5.58
N ASN A 27 14.75 5.66 5.22
CA ASN A 27 13.61 6.29 5.90
C ASN A 27 12.31 5.53 5.61
N ALA A 28 12.17 4.99 4.38
CA ALA A 28 11.03 4.18 4.01
C ALA A 28 10.99 2.85 4.79
N GLU A 29 12.15 2.19 4.95
CA GLU A 29 12.30 0.97 5.75
C GLU A 29 12.03 1.20 7.24
N ASP A 30 12.56 2.29 7.80
CA ASP A 30 12.33 2.68 9.19
C ASP A 30 10.83 2.98 9.45
N SER A 31 10.21 3.74 8.53
CA SER A 31 8.76 4.02 8.57
C SER A 31 7.93 2.74 8.48
N ARG A 32 8.32 1.78 7.64
CA ARG A 32 7.64 0.47 7.57
C ARG A 32 7.70 -0.24 8.91
N LEU A 33 8.91 -0.34 9.49
CA LEU A 33 9.13 -1.02 10.76
C LEU A 33 8.35 -0.37 11.90
N GLU A 34 8.31 0.96 11.98
CA GLU A 34 7.55 1.69 12.99
C GLU A 34 6.05 1.37 12.91
N ILE A 35 5.48 1.33 11.70
CA ILE A 35 4.07 0.97 11.49
C ILE A 35 3.83 -0.47 11.89
N GLU A 36 4.66 -1.42 11.44
CA GLU A 36 4.55 -2.84 11.81
C GLU A 36 4.56 -3.05 13.34
N LEU A 37 5.45 -2.35 14.06
CA LEU A 37 5.52 -2.38 15.51
C LEU A 37 4.26 -1.81 16.18
N ASN A 38 3.74 -0.70 15.67
CA ASN A 38 2.52 -0.08 16.21
C ASN A 38 1.29 -0.98 15.99
N LEU A 39 1.16 -1.59 14.80
CA LEU A 39 0.10 -2.54 14.48
C LEU A 39 0.17 -3.79 15.35
N ASN A 40 1.37 -4.34 15.54
CA ASN A 40 1.59 -5.50 16.40
C ASN A 40 1.16 -5.20 17.85
N ARG A 41 1.54 -4.03 18.38
CA ARG A 41 1.12 -3.56 19.72
C ARG A 41 -0.39 -3.37 19.83
N ALA A 42 -1.04 -2.91 18.77
CA ALA A 42 -2.48 -2.72 18.71
C ALA A 42 -3.27 -4.01 18.46
N GLY A 43 -2.61 -5.12 18.10
CA GLY A 43 -3.27 -6.37 17.72
C GLY A 43 -4.04 -6.26 16.41
N VAL A 44 -3.61 -5.38 15.51
CA VAL A 44 -4.28 -5.10 14.23
C VAL A 44 -3.54 -5.82 13.10
N ASP A 45 -4.27 -6.63 12.33
CA ASP A 45 -3.73 -7.35 11.17
C ASP A 45 -3.87 -6.50 9.90
N HIS A 46 -2.94 -5.57 9.70
CA HIS A 46 -2.78 -4.83 8.45
C HIS A 46 -1.53 -5.31 7.69
N GLU A 47 -1.59 -5.23 6.36
CA GLU A 47 -0.46 -5.51 5.49
C GLU A 47 0.34 -4.23 5.26
N VAL A 48 1.64 -4.24 5.57
CA VAL A 48 2.53 -3.09 5.34
C VAL A 48 3.60 -3.47 4.32
N VAL A 49 3.66 -2.78 3.20
CA VAL A 49 4.56 -3.10 2.08
C VAL A 49 5.27 -1.86 1.55
N LEU A 50 6.50 -2.07 1.06
CA LEU A 50 7.27 -1.09 0.29
C LEU A 50 7.35 -1.55 -1.16
N LEU A 51 6.97 -0.68 -2.09
CA LEU A 51 6.93 -0.97 -3.51
C LEU A 51 7.73 0.07 -4.28
N GLU A 52 8.52 -0.38 -5.25
CA GLU A 52 9.32 0.49 -6.09
C GLU A 52 8.64 0.70 -7.44
N ALA A 53 8.50 1.96 -7.84
CA ALA A 53 7.98 2.30 -9.16
C ALA A 53 8.58 3.61 -9.66
N ALA A 54 8.48 3.81 -10.98
CA ALA A 54 8.91 5.06 -11.63
C ALA A 54 8.04 6.25 -11.22
N SER A 55 6.76 6.02 -10.92
CA SER A 55 5.79 7.03 -10.49
C SER A 55 4.58 6.36 -9.82
N GLU A 56 3.75 7.13 -9.13
CA GLU A 56 2.51 6.62 -8.52
C GLU A 56 1.56 6.02 -9.57
N GLU A 57 1.44 6.63 -10.74
CA GLU A 57 0.61 6.09 -11.82
C GLU A 57 1.08 4.70 -12.29
N ALA A 58 2.39 4.50 -12.38
CA ALA A 58 2.97 3.21 -12.73
C ALA A 58 2.74 2.17 -11.63
N LEU A 59 2.82 2.60 -10.36
CA LEU A 59 2.48 1.76 -9.21
C LEU A 59 1.01 1.32 -9.25
N ARG A 60 0.08 2.27 -9.44
CA ARG A 60 -1.36 1.98 -9.53
C ARG A 60 -1.66 0.98 -10.65
N ARG A 61 -0.99 1.08 -11.80
CA ARG A 61 -1.18 0.16 -12.94
C ARG A 61 -0.67 -1.26 -12.70
N THR A 62 0.41 -1.42 -11.93
CA THR A 62 1.11 -2.70 -11.71
C THR A 62 0.64 -3.41 -10.43
N HIS A 63 0.31 -2.64 -9.39
CA HIS A 63 -0.08 -3.12 -8.07
C HIS A 63 -1.52 -2.79 -7.75
N ARG A 64 -2.40 -3.01 -8.74
CA ARG A 64 -3.82 -2.63 -8.68
C ARG A 64 -4.56 -3.21 -7.49
N ARG A 65 -4.13 -4.36 -6.95
CA ARG A 65 -4.71 -5.00 -5.76
C ARG A 65 -4.92 -4.03 -4.57
N TYR A 66 -4.04 -3.05 -4.41
CA TYR A 66 -4.17 -2.08 -3.32
C TYR A 66 -5.09 -0.91 -3.66
N PHE A 67 -5.30 -0.61 -4.95
CA PHE A 67 -5.99 0.59 -5.44
C PHE A 67 -7.35 0.31 -6.07
N GLU A 68 -7.59 -0.90 -6.55
CA GLU A 68 -8.89 -1.34 -7.04
C GLU A 68 -9.68 -1.86 -5.86
N ASP A 69 -10.71 -1.10 -5.48
CA ASP A 69 -11.75 -1.57 -4.58
C ASP A 69 -12.41 -2.79 -5.22
N LEU A 70 -12.63 -3.85 -4.46
CA LEU A 70 -13.37 -5.04 -4.92
C LEU A 70 -14.72 -4.65 -5.57
N LYS A 71 -15.28 -3.45 -5.28
CA LYS A 71 -16.44 -2.90 -5.97
C LYS A 71 -16.24 -2.58 -7.46
N GLN A 72 -15.06 -2.15 -7.91
CA GLN A 72 -14.84 -1.85 -9.34
C GLN A 72 -14.77 -3.12 -10.21
N LEU A 73 -14.46 -4.28 -9.63
CA LEU A 73 -14.48 -5.57 -10.33
C LEU A 73 -15.90 -6.10 -10.60
N CYS A 74 -16.93 -5.56 -9.92
CA CYS A 74 -18.33 -5.91 -10.16
C CYS A 74 -19.03 -5.07 -11.24
N GLU A 75 -18.38 -4.04 -11.78
CA GLU A 75 -18.95 -3.19 -12.84
C GLU A 75 -18.45 -3.58 -14.24
N THR A 76 -18.37 -4.88 -14.51
CA THR A 76 -18.34 -5.35 -15.91
C THR A 76 -19.79 -5.59 -16.35
N PRO A 77 -20.47 -4.67 -17.06
CA PRO A 77 -21.62 -5.09 -17.83
C PRO A 77 -21.11 -6.06 -18.91
N LEU A 78 -21.48 -7.33 -18.77
CA LEU A 78 -21.32 -8.31 -19.84
C LEU A 78 -22.02 -7.77 -21.10
N PRO A 79 -21.38 -7.82 -22.29
CA PRO A 79 -22.03 -7.48 -23.55
C PRO A 79 -23.15 -8.46 -23.92
#